data_AF-A0A0E3SMT9-F1
#
_entry.id   AF-A0A0E3SMT9-F1
#
_cell.length_a   1.000
_cell.length_b   1.000
_cell.length_c   1.000
_cell.angle_alpha   90.00
_cell.angle_beta   90.00
_cell.angle_gamma   90.00
#
_symmetry.space_group_name_H-M   'P 1'
#
loop_
_entity.id
_entity.type
_entity.pdbx_description
1 polymer ?
#
loop_
_entity_poly.entity_id
_entity_poly.type
_entity_poly.pdbx_seq_one_letter_code
_entity_poly.pdbx_strand_id
1 'polypeptide(L)'
;MTKKRTKQASIYDNVSIDAKDEIDIEWKGPYSWPKFETESNLPPIPKHPGVYLQTSVYENGYIVYAAGYTRRPIPQRFREHTKKYLSGDYTILDMDAMKHGVRKEIWHGWGVARQRRDEYEHRKSELVEAAGKQLAEFSIFVADIGTEPRILERIEGAIMYTLYENTNPFRDIPDRGMQLSPRWKMESPITAFIHSSVELYGIPKQLEI
;
A
#
# COMPACT_ATOMS: atom_id res chain seq x y z
N MET A 1 52.02 6.72 -32.08
CA MET A 1 50.93 6.21 -31.22
C MET A 1 50.75 7.16 -30.06
N THR A 2 49.75 8.06 -30.12
CA THR A 2 49.44 8.97 -29.02
C THR A 2 47.94 9.24 -29.01
N LYS A 3 47.28 8.73 -27.97
CA LYS A 3 45.83 8.82 -27.73
C LYS A 3 45.45 10.28 -27.41
N LYS A 4 44.54 10.88 -28.18
CA LYS A 4 43.74 12.02 -27.71
C LYS A 4 42.47 11.45 -27.07
N ARG A 5 42.39 11.52 -25.73
CA ARG A 5 41.16 11.31 -24.96
C ARG A 5 40.36 12.62 -25.01
N THR A 6 39.23 12.58 -25.70
CA THR A 6 38.24 13.66 -25.70
C THR A 6 37.61 13.76 -24.31
N LYS A 7 37.53 14.98 -23.77
CA LYS A 7 36.87 15.31 -22.50
C LYS A 7 35.42 14.84 -22.53
N GLN A 8 35.05 14.05 -21.52
CA GLN A 8 33.69 13.64 -21.21
C GLN A 8 32.95 14.87 -20.63
N ALA A 9 31.93 15.34 -21.34
CA ALA A 9 31.01 16.33 -20.82
C ALA A 9 30.17 15.68 -19.70
N SER A 10 30.17 16.31 -18.52
CA SER A 10 29.34 15.95 -17.39
C SER A 10 27.88 16.17 -17.76
N ILE A 11 27.07 15.13 -17.60
CA ILE A 11 25.63 15.11 -17.94
C ILE A 11 24.75 15.56 -16.77
N TYR A 12 25.35 16.23 -15.77
CA TYR A 12 24.68 16.59 -14.51
C TYR A 12 24.16 18.02 -14.44
N ASP A 13 24.21 18.78 -15.53
CA ASP A 13 23.67 20.14 -15.57
C ASP A 13 22.35 20.13 -16.34
N ASN A 14 21.25 19.95 -15.60
CA ASN A 14 19.92 20.57 -15.80
C ASN A 14 18.80 19.66 -15.30
N VAL A 15 18.56 19.64 -13.99
CA VAL A 15 17.20 19.47 -13.46
C VAL A 15 17.07 20.35 -12.22
N SER A 16 16.48 21.54 -12.35
CA SER A 16 15.86 22.18 -11.19
C SER A 16 14.59 21.38 -10.89
N ILE A 17 14.74 20.35 -10.07
CA ILE A 17 13.60 19.82 -9.33
C ILE A 17 13.32 20.94 -8.33
N ASP A 18 12.20 21.63 -8.49
CA ASP A 18 11.67 22.46 -7.40
C ASP A 18 11.58 21.54 -6.19
N ALA A 19 12.56 21.66 -5.29
CA ALA A 19 12.61 20.95 -4.04
C ALA A 19 11.45 21.49 -3.22
N LYS A 20 10.28 20.88 -3.42
CA LYS A 20 9.23 20.95 -2.43
C LYS A 20 9.78 20.19 -1.23
N ASP A 21 10.36 20.93 -0.30
CA ASP A 21 10.73 20.46 1.03
C ASP A 21 9.49 19.90 1.78
N GLU A 22 8.30 20.17 1.25
CA GLU A 22 7.00 19.83 1.82
C GLU A 22 6.00 19.33 0.76
N ILE A 23 5.21 18.30 1.08
CA ILE A 23 4.12 17.79 0.26
C ILE A 23 2.88 17.53 1.10
N ASP A 24 1.71 17.92 0.60
CA ASP A 24 0.43 17.54 1.20
C ASP A 24 -0.10 16.24 0.59
N ILE A 25 -0.44 15.28 1.45
CA ILE A 25 -1.06 14.02 1.06
C ILE A 25 -2.50 14.02 1.59
N GLU A 26 -3.46 14.24 0.71
CA GLU A 26 -4.88 14.18 1.01
C GLU A 26 -5.43 12.77 0.74
N TRP A 27 -5.71 12.02 1.80
CA TRP A 27 -6.35 10.71 1.72
C TRP A 27 -7.86 10.83 1.56
N LYS A 28 -8.36 10.45 0.39
CA LYS A 28 -9.80 10.39 0.07
C LYS A 28 -10.31 8.97 0.21
N GLY A 29 -11.52 8.83 0.75
CA GLY A 29 -12.16 7.55 1.02
C GLY A 29 -13.19 7.68 2.15
N PRO A 30 -13.73 6.56 2.64
CA PRO A 30 -13.47 5.20 2.19
C PRO A 30 -14.12 4.88 0.82
N TYR A 31 -13.41 4.12 -0.02
CA TYR A 31 -13.91 3.54 -1.27
C TYR A 31 -13.99 2.03 -1.18
N SER A 32 -14.89 1.43 -1.96
CA SER A 32 -15.04 -0.02 -2.08
C SER A 32 -13.88 -0.64 -2.84
N TRP A 33 -13.50 -1.87 -2.48
CA TRP A 33 -12.76 -2.73 -3.40
C TRP A 33 -13.55 -2.92 -4.71
N PRO A 34 -12.91 -2.90 -5.91
CA PRO A 34 -13.62 -3.05 -7.17
C PRO A 34 -14.42 -4.35 -7.25
N LYS A 35 -15.71 -4.25 -7.62
CA LYS A 35 -16.71 -5.33 -7.67
C LYS A 35 -17.31 -5.75 -6.32
N PHE A 36 -17.04 -5.01 -5.25
CA PHE A 36 -17.64 -5.23 -3.92
C PHE A 36 -18.43 -3.99 -3.45
N GLU A 37 -18.80 -3.10 -4.38
CA GLU A 37 -19.49 -1.83 -4.07
C GLU A 37 -20.85 -2.08 -3.41
N THR A 38 -21.55 -3.15 -3.81
CA THR A 38 -22.86 -3.52 -3.25
C THR A 38 -22.71 -4.04 -1.82
N GLU A 39 -21.73 -4.92 -1.58
CA GLU A 39 -21.49 -5.58 -0.30
C GLU A 39 -20.95 -4.61 0.74
N SER A 40 -20.06 -3.71 0.34
CA SER A 40 -19.45 -2.71 1.22
C SER A 40 -20.33 -1.47 1.43
N ASN A 41 -21.30 -1.21 0.54
CA ASN A 41 -22.06 0.03 0.48
C ASN A 41 -21.16 1.29 0.40
N LEU A 42 -20.00 1.17 -0.26
CA LEU A 42 -19.04 2.24 -0.47
C LEU A 42 -18.96 2.64 -1.96
N PRO A 43 -18.62 3.90 -2.26
CA PRO A 43 -18.44 4.33 -3.64
C PRO A 43 -17.25 3.63 -4.31
N PRO A 44 -17.24 3.50 -5.65
CA PRO A 44 -16.11 2.92 -6.37
C PRO A 44 -14.86 3.81 -6.28
N ILE A 45 -13.68 3.18 -6.33
CA ILE A 45 -12.39 3.89 -6.33
C ILE A 45 -12.29 4.78 -7.60
N PRO A 46 -11.88 6.06 -7.47
CA PRO A 46 -11.67 6.94 -8.61
C PRO A 46 -10.52 6.46 -9.52
N LYS A 47 -10.58 6.81 -10.80
CA LYS A 47 -9.67 6.28 -11.85
C LYS A 47 -8.46 7.19 -12.08
N HIS A 48 -7.58 7.32 -11.09
CA HIS A 48 -6.31 8.04 -11.22
C HIS A 48 -5.15 7.15 -10.73
N PRO A 49 -3.89 7.44 -11.10
CA PRO A 49 -2.71 6.85 -10.46
C PRO A 49 -2.46 7.48 -9.09
N GLY A 50 -1.53 6.93 -8.30
CA GLY A 50 -1.15 7.50 -7.01
C GLY A 50 -0.85 6.43 -5.98
N VAL A 51 -0.98 6.81 -4.71
CA VAL A 51 -0.85 5.92 -3.56
C VAL A 51 -2.23 5.53 -3.02
N TYR A 52 -2.29 4.38 -2.37
CA TYR A 52 -3.48 3.86 -1.74
C TYR A 52 -3.16 3.19 -0.41
N LEU A 53 -4.14 3.17 0.48
CA LEU A 53 -4.16 2.38 1.70
C LEU A 53 -5.26 1.31 1.58
N GLN A 54 -4.90 0.08 1.93
CA GLN A 54 -5.86 -0.96 2.29
C GLN A 54 -6.08 -0.86 3.80
N THR A 55 -7.33 -0.70 4.22
CA THR A 55 -7.68 -0.49 5.63
C THR A 55 -8.90 -1.31 6.02
N SER A 56 -9.13 -1.49 7.31
CA SER A 56 -10.38 -2.04 7.85
C SER A 56 -10.92 -1.12 8.93
N VAL A 57 -12.24 -1.13 9.15
CA VAL A 57 -12.88 -0.35 10.22
C VAL A 57 -12.29 -0.79 11.55
N TYR A 58 -11.86 0.18 12.36
CA TYR A 58 -11.27 -0.06 13.67
C TYR A 58 -11.57 1.13 14.58
N GLU A 59 -12.16 0.86 15.74
CA GLU A 59 -12.65 1.89 16.66
C GLU A 59 -13.54 2.93 15.96
N ASN A 60 -13.19 4.22 16.02
CA ASN A 60 -13.89 5.32 15.35
C ASN A 60 -13.22 5.75 14.03
N GLY A 61 -12.32 4.92 13.49
CA GLY A 61 -11.58 5.19 12.26
C GLY A 61 -11.21 3.91 11.52
N TYR A 62 -9.98 3.87 10.99
CA TYR A 62 -9.50 2.78 10.16
C TYR A 62 -8.09 2.36 10.53
N ILE A 63 -7.87 1.05 10.67
CA ILE A 63 -6.54 0.47 10.85
C ILE A 63 -5.92 0.12 9.51
N VAL A 64 -4.67 0.50 9.31
CA VAL A 64 -3.98 0.31 8.03
C VAL A 64 -3.37 -1.09 7.93
N TYR A 65 -3.79 -1.82 6.89
CA TYR A 65 -3.23 -3.13 6.55
C TYR A 65 -1.98 -3.00 5.67
N ALA A 66 -2.06 -2.18 4.62
CA ALA A 66 -0.96 -1.99 3.70
C ALA A 66 -1.10 -0.66 2.98
N ALA A 67 0.04 -0.03 2.67
CA ALA A 67 0.14 1.00 1.66
C ALA A 67 0.64 0.38 0.36
N GLY A 68 0.22 0.96 -0.76
CA GLY A 68 0.78 0.63 -2.06
C GLY A 68 0.70 1.81 -3.02
N TYR A 69 1.36 1.69 -4.17
CA TYR A 69 1.25 2.70 -5.22
C TYR A 69 1.04 2.09 -6.60
N THR A 70 0.57 2.92 -7.54
CA THR A 70 0.58 2.59 -8.96
C THR A 70 0.63 3.82 -9.84
N ARG A 71 1.32 3.70 -10.99
CA ARG A 71 1.33 4.71 -12.06
C ARG A 71 0.22 4.50 -13.09
N ARG A 72 -0.63 3.49 -12.88
CA ARG A 72 -1.82 3.20 -13.67
C ARG A 72 -3.05 3.53 -12.82
N PRO A 73 -4.28 3.57 -13.39
CA PRO A 73 -5.47 3.77 -12.58
C PRO A 73 -5.54 2.76 -11.43
N ILE A 74 -5.72 3.24 -10.19
CA ILE A 74 -5.77 2.41 -8.97
C ILE A 74 -6.74 1.21 -9.10
N PRO A 75 -7.95 1.34 -9.69
CA PRO A 75 -8.83 0.19 -9.87
C PRO A 75 -8.20 -0.96 -10.69
N GLN A 76 -7.29 -0.66 -11.62
CA GLN A 76 -6.57 -1.70 -12.37
C GLN A 76 -5.62 -2.48 -11.47
N ARG A 77 -4.90 -1.80 -10.57
CA ARG A 77 -4.00 -2.43 -9.60
C ARG A 77 -4.77 -3.31 -8.61
N PHE A 78 -5.93 -2.84 -8.14
CA PHE A 78 -6.77 -3.62 -7.24
C PHE A 78 -7.33 -4.90 -7.88
N ARG A 79 -7.64 -4.89 -9.18
CA ARG A 79 -8.01 -6.14 -9.90
C ARG A 79 -6.86 -7.14 -9.97
N GLU A 80 -5.61 -6.67 -10.02
CA GLU A 80 -4.44 -7.56 -9.95
C GLU A 80 -4.31 -8.18 -8.56
N HIS A 81 -4.49 -7.36 -7.52
CA HIS A 81 -4.53 -7.85 -6.14
C HIS A 81 -5.66 -8.87 -5.93
N THR A 82 -6.86 -8.65 -6.48
CA THR A 82 -7.95 -9.64 -6.44
C THR A 82 -7.49 -11.00 -6.97
N LYS A 83 -6.80 -11.03 -8.11
CA LYS A 83 -6.29 -12.30 -8.67
C LYS A 83 -5.32 -12.99 -7.70
N LYS A 84 -4.49 -12.24 -6.98
CA LYS A 84 -3.52 -12.76 -6.01
C LYS A 84 -4.17 -13.30 -4.74
N TYR A 85 -5.22 -12.64 -4.24
CA TYR A 85 -6.04 -13.20 -3.15
C TYR A 85 -6.74 -14.48 -3.59
N LEU A 86 -7.42 -14.47 -4.74
CA LEU A 86 -8.18 -15.63 -5.24
C LEU A 86 -7.29 -16.78 -5.75
N SER A 87 -6.02 -16.52 -6.03
CA SER A 87 -5.06 -17.57 -6.33
C SER A 87 -4.36 -18.10 -5.08
N GLY A 88 -4.53 -17.49 -3.90
CA GLY A 88 -3.81 -17.89 -2.68
C GLY A 88 -2.37 -17.40 -2.60
N ASP A 89 -1.97 -16.48 -3.49
CA ASP A 89 -0.64 -15.88 -3.46
C ASP A 89 -0.51 -14.86 -2.32
N TYR A 90 -1.63 -14.29 -1.86
CA TYR A 90 -1.69 -13.34 -0.75
C TYR A 90 -2.28 -13.96 0.51
N THR A 91 -1.89 -13.39 1.66
CA THR A 91 -2.41 -13.75 2.98
C THR A 91 -3.90 -13.48 3.05
N ILE A 92 -4.67 -14.40 3.62
CA ILE A 92 -6.10 -14.20 3.90
C ILE A 92 -6.27 -14.10 5.42
N LEU A 93 -6.93 -13.04 5.87
CA LEU A 93 -7.14 -12.70 7.27
C LEU A 93 -8.56 -13.03 7.74
N ASP A 94 -8.67 -13.32 9.03
CA ASP A 94 -9.94 -13.30 9.75
C ASP A 94 -10.33 -11.84 9.99
N MET A 95 -11.29 -11.35 9.21
CA MET A 95 -11.69 -9.95 9.26
C MET A 95 -12.46 -9.57 10.52
N ASP A 96 -13.07 -10.53 11.22
CA ASP A 96 -13.72 -10.25 12.49
C ASP A 96 -12.66 -9.97 13.57
N ALA A 97 -11.55 -10.72 13.55
CA ALA A 97 -10.38 -10.42 14.39
C ALA A 97 -9.72 -9.07 14.01
N MET A 98 -9.62 -8.78 12.71
CA MET A 98 -9.02 -7.55 12.19
C MET A 98 -9.73 -6.28 12.70
N LYS A 99 -11.06 -6.29 12.79
CA LYS A 99 -11.87 -5.18 13.35
C LYS A 99 -11.53 -4.85 14.81
N HIS A 100 -10.90 -5.79 15.52
CA HIS A 100 -10.44 -5.63 16.89
C HIS A 100 -8.92 -5.43 16.98
N GLY A 101 -8.24 -5.15 15.87
CA GLY A 101 -6.79 -4.94 15.82
C GLY A 101 -5.99 -6.23 16.01
N VAL A 102 -6.59 -7.40 15.79
CA VAL A 102 -5.91 -8.68 15.93
C VAL A 102 -5.60 -9.25 14.55
N ARG A 103 -4.31 -9.41 14.24
CA ARG A 103 -3.89 -10.16 13.05
C ARG A 103 -4.09 -11.65 13.30
N LYS A 104 -5.05 -12.24 12.61
CA LYS A 104 -5.26 -13.69 12.58
C LYS A 104 -5.35 -14.14 11.14
N GLU A 105 -4.45 -15.02 10.73
CA GLU A 105 -4.40 -15.53 9.36
C GLU A 105 -5.24 -16.80 9.22
N ILE A 106 -6.11 -16.84 8.22
CA ILE A 106 -6.81 -18.04 7.75
C ILE A 106 -5.90 -18.80 6.76
N TRP A 107 -5.14 -18.04 5.98
CA TRP A 107 -4.16 -18.53 5.02
C TRP A 107 -2.93 -17.65 5.00
N HIS A 108 -1.75 -18.26 5.11
CA HIS A 108 -0.48 -17.56 4.98
C HIS A 108 -0.03 -17.58 3.52
N GLY A 109 -0.05 -16.41 2.87
CA GLY A 109 0.36 -16.26 1.48
C GLY A 109 1.87 -16.13 1.30
N TRP A 110 2.26 -15.39 0.26
CA TRP A 110 3.65 -15.01 -0.03
C TRP A 110 4.58 -16.23 -0.17
N GLY A 111 5.87 -16.12 0.15
CA GLY A 111 6.92 -17.10 -0.18
C GLY A 111 6.64 -18.57 0.15
N VAL A 112 5.63 -18.86 0.98
CA VAL A 112 5.19 -20.20 1.37
C VAL A 112 4.06 -20.74 0.47
N ALA A 113 3.26 -19.88 -0.17
CA ALA A 113 2.09 -20.28 -0.97
C ALA A 113 2.42 -21.29 -2.08
N ARG A 114 3.61 -21.16 -2.69
CA ARG A 114 4.08 -22.10 -3.72
C ARG A 114 4.34 -23.50 -3.15
N GLN A 115 4.82 -23.59 -1.91
CA GLN A 115 5.14 -24.85 -1.25
C GLN A 115 3.88 -25.56 -0.73
N ARG A 116 2.82 -24.81 -0.46
CA ARG A 116 1.53 -25.30 0.06
C ARG A 116 0.42 -25.28 -0.99
N ARG A 117 0.76 -25.39 -2.28
CA ARG A 117 -0.23 -25.31 -3.37
C ARG A 117 -1.33 -26.36 -3.24
N ASP A 118 -0.95 -27.59 -2.90
CA ASP A 118 -1.89 -28.70 -2.79
C ASP A 118 -2.90 -28.47 -1.65
N GLU A 119 -2.44 -27.89 -0.53
CA GLU A 119 -3.34 -27.49 0.56
C GLU A 119 -4.29 -26.38 0.12
N TYR A 120 -3.80 -25.39 -0.61
CA TYR A 120 -4.66 -24.33 -1.14
C TYR A 120 -5.75 -24.91 -2.05
N GLU A 121 -5.40 -25.81 -2.97
CA GLU A 121 -6.40 -26.44 -3.84
C GLU A 121 -7.40 -27.30 -3.05
N HIS A 122 -6.96 -28.00 -2.00
CA HIS A 122 -7.85 -28.77 -1.13
C HIS A 122 -8.83 -27.89 -0.36
N ARG A 123 -8.38 -26.71 0.12
CA ARG A 123 -9.19 -25.74 0.88
C ARG A 123 -9.77 -24.61 0.03
N LYS A 124 -9.69 -24.70 -1.29
CA LYS A 124 -9.93 -23.58 -2.21
C LYS A 124 -11.27 -22.90 -2.01
N SER A 125 -12.33 -23.67 -1.82
CA SER A 125 -13.68 -23.11 -1.64
C SER A 125 -13.75 -22.21 -0.40
N GLU A 126 -13.26 -22.71 0.74
CA GLU A 126 -13.17 -21.98 2.02
C GLU A 126 -12.31 -20.72 1.87
N LEU A 127 -11.13 -20.86 1.26
CA LEU A 127 -10.19 -19.74 1.12
C LEU A 127 -10.69 -18.67 0.16
N VAL A 128 -11.33 -19.05 -0.94
CA VAL A 128 -11.93 -18.10 -1.88
C VAL A 128 -13.09 -17.33 -1.23
N GLU A 129 -13.90 -18.00 -0.41
CA GLU A 129 -14.97 -17.36 0.36
C GLU A 129 -14.39 -16.36 1.39
N ALA A 130 -13.40 -16.78 2.17
CA ALA A 130 -12.72 -15.93 3.14
C ALA A 130 -12.02 -14.73 2.47
N ALA A 131 -11.37 -14.94 1.32
CA ALA A 131 -10.81 -13.87 0.50
C ALA A 131 -11.89 -12.89 0.03
N GLY A 132 -13.04 -13.40 -0.44
CA GLY A 132 -14.19 -12.58 -0.82
C GLY A 132 -14.66 -11.67 0.32
N LYS A 133 -14.80 -12.23 1.54
CA LYS A 133 -15.11 -11.46 2.75
C LYS A 133 -14.07 -10.37 3.02
N GLN A 134 -12.78 -10.70 2.96
CA GLN A 134 -11.71 -9.72 3.14
C GLN A 134 -11.74 -8.59 2.11
N LEU A 135 -11.96 -8.90 0.83
CA LEU A 135 -12.07 -7.87 -0.20
C LEU A 135 -13.28 -6.96 -0.01
N ALA A 136 -14.41 -7.51 0.45
CA ALA A 136 -15.63 -6.75 0.74
C ALA A 136 -15.49 -5.85 1.97
N GLU A 137 -14.74 -6.29 2.98
CA GLU A 137 -14.57 -5.56 4.25
C GLU A 137 -13.38 -4.59 4.25
N PHE A 138 -12.51 -4.64 3.23
CA PHE A 138 -11.50 -3.61 3.06
C PHE A 138 -12.10 -2.29 2.59
N SER A 139 -11.74 -1.23 3.30
CA SER A 139 -12.00 0.16 2.94
C SER A 139 -10.74 0.76 2.34
N ILE A 140 -10.85 1.35 1.16
CA ILE A 140 -9.71 1.85 0.40
C ILE A 140 -9.64 3.37 0.50
N PHE A 141 -8.46 3.86 0.87
CA PHE A 141 -8.15 5.29 0.79
C PHE A 141 -7.15 5.51 -0.33
N VAL A 142 -7.26 6.62 -1.06
CA VAL A 142 -6.35 6.96 -2.16
C VAL A 142 -5.90 8.41 -2.04
N ALA A 143 -4.69 8.69 -2.51
CA ALA A 143 -4.21 10.06 -2.70
C ALA A 143 -3.65 10.22 -4.11
N ASP A 144 -4.11 11.26 -4.80
CA ASP A 144 -3.60 11.64 -6.13
C ASP A 144 -2.39 12.56 -5.95
N ILE A 145 -1.21 11.94 -5.98
CA ILE A 145 0.09 12.63 -5.83
C ILE A 145 0.89 12.61 -7.14
N GLY A 146 0.22 12.41 -8.28
CA GLY A 146 0.86 12.29 -9.58
C GLY A 146 1.53 10.92 -9.83
N THR A 147 2.48 10.91 -10.76
CA THR A 147 3.07 9.67 -11.32
C THR A 147 4.58 9.55 -11.17
N GLU A 148 5.22 10.49 -10.46
CA GLU A 148 6.66 10.50 -10.24
C GLU A 148 7.09 9.26 -9.44
N PRO A 149 7.80 8.29 -10.06
CA PRO A 149 8.03 6.98 -9.44
C PRO A 149 8.70 7.08 -8.07
N ARG A 150 9.70 7.97 -7.95
CA ARG A 150 10.49 8.05 -6.72
C ARG A 150 9.68 8.59 -5.54
N ILE A 151 8.81 9.57 -5.78
CA ILE A 151 7.92 10.10 -4.75
C ILE A 151 6.91 9.03 -4.30
N LEU A 152 6.32 8.29 -5.23
CA LEU A 152 5.39 7.19 -4.94
C LEU A 152 6.04 6.10 -4.07
N GLU A 153 7.25 5.66 -4.44
CA GLU A 153 8.03 4.65 -3.70
C GLU A 153 8.40 5.12 -2.30
N ARG A 154 8.84 6.38 -2.16
CA ARG A 154 9.20 7.00 -0.88
C ARG A 154 8.01 7.03 0.07
N ILE A 155 6.83 7.41 -0.43
CA ILE A 155 5.59 7.43 0.37
C ILE A 155 5.17 6.03 0.80
N GLU A 156 5.12 5.06 -0.11
CA GLU A 156 4.79 3.66 0.24
C GLU A 156 5.77 3.13 1.29
N GLY A 157 7.07 3.32 1.07
CA GLY A 157 8.12 2.88 1.99
C GLY A 157 7.98 3.52 3.35
N ALA A 158 7.86 4.84 3.42
CA ALA A 158 7.81 5.57 4.68
C ALA A 158 6.55 5.23 5.49
N ILE A 159 5.37 5.09 4.86
CA ILE A 159 4.15 4.64 5.55
C ILE A 159 4.33 3.23 6.09
N MET A 160 4.80 2.29 5.28
CA MET A 160 4.97 0.90 5.71
C MET A 160 6.01 0.77 6.83
N TYR A 161 7.14 1.48 6.77
CA TYR A 161 8.11 1.49 7.87
C TYR A 161 7.55 2.13 9.13
N THR A 162 6.78 3.20 9.01
CA THR A 162 6.11 3.82 10.16
C THR A 162 5.18 2.83 10.86
N LEU A 163 4.40 2.05 10.10
CA LEU A 163 3.58 0.99 10.68
C LEU A 163 4.45 -0.09 11.31
N TYR A 164 5.51 -0.53 10.63
CA TYR A 164 6.41 -1.57 11.11
C TYR A 164 7.13 -1.25 12.42
N GLU A 165 7.39 0.03 12.68
CA GLU A 165 8.07 0.56 13.87
C GLU A 165 7.08 1.04 14.95
N ASN A 166 5.78 0.99 14.67
CA ASN A 166 4.75 1.42 15.60
C ASN A 166 4.60 0.47 16.81
N THR A 167 3.66 0.79 17.69
CA THR A 167 3.20 -0.08 18.77
C THR A 167 2.06 -0.99 18.32
N ASN A 168 1.77 -2.00 19.15
CA ASN A 168 0.63 -2.88 18.90
C ASN A 168 -0.69 -2.13 19.14
N PRO A 169 -1.72 -2.36 18.31
CA PRO A 169 -1.81 -3.41 17.28
C PRO A 169 -1.21 -3.04 15.92
N PHE A 170 -0.93 -1.77 15.64
CA PHE A 170 -0.61 -1.26 14.29
C PHE A 170 0.62 -1.91 13.66
N ARG A 171 1.60 -2.27 14.48
CA ARG A 171 2.80 -2.98 14.06
C ARG A 171 2.57 -4.39 13.53
N ASP A 172 1.63 -5.10 14.13
CA ASP A 172 1.45 -6.53 13.88
C ASP A 172 0.46 -6.78 12.74
N ILE A 173 -0.33 -5.77 12.37
CA ILE A 173 -1.34 -5.88 11.32
C ILE A 173 -0.74 -6.09 9.91
N PRO A 174 0.23 -5.29 9.43
CA PRO A 174 0.71 -5.40 8.05
C PRO A 174 1.50 -6.68 7.76
N ASP A 175 1.41 -7.15 6.50
CA ASP A 175 2.33 -8.18 6.00
C ASP A 175 3.78 -7.71 6.12
N ARG A 176 4.71 -8.66 6.35
CA ARG A 176 6.15 -8.40 6.37
C ARG A 176 6.82 -8.91 5.08
N GLY A 177 7.98 -8.35 4.75
CA GLY A 177 8.78 -8.80 3.61
C GLY A 177 8.41 -8.15 2.27
N MET A 178 7.63 -7.06 2.29
CA MET A 178 7.41 -6.23 1.09
C MET A 178 8.74 -5.64 0.59
N GLN A 179 8.91 -5.60 -0.74
CA GLN A 179 10.05 -4.91 -1.36
C GLN A 179 9.77 -3.41 -1.40
N LEU A 180 10.21 -2.70 -0.38
CA LEU A 180 10.02 -1.26 -0.22
C LEU A 180 11.28 -0.49 -0.63
N SER A 181 11.11 0.73 -1.13
CA SER A 181 12.20 1.64 -1.50
C SER A 181 11.99 3.01 -0.81
N PRO A 182 12.24 3.11 0.51
CA PRO A 182 12.11 4.36 1.27
C PRO A 182 13.20 5.35 0.85
N ARG A 183 13.24 6.55 1.43
CA ARG A 183 14.31 7.54 1.19
C ARG A 183 15.69 6.92 1.28
N TRP A 184 16.54 7.21 0.30
CA TRP A 184 17.96 6.92 0.36
C TRP A 184 18.70 8.03 1.11
N LYS A 185 19.79 7.70 1.78
CA LYS A 185 20.57 8.67 2.56
C LYS A 185 21.05 9.89 1.76
N MET A 186 21.25 9.72 0.45
CA MET A 186 21.71 10.78 -0.46
C MET A 186 20.58 11.65 -1.02
N GLU A 187 19.31 11.28 -0.79
CA GLU A 187 18.17 12.08 -1.22
C GLU A 187 17.80 13.11 -0.15
N SER A 188 17.50 14.33 -0.58
CA SER A 188 16.94 15.35 0.29
C SER A 188 15.61 14.87 0.90
N PRO A 189 15.42 15.04 2.22
CA PRO A 189 14.15 14.69 2.86
C PRO A 189 13.02 15.57 2.34
N ILE A 190 11.82 15.02 2.26
CA ILE A 190 10.60 15.77 1.99
C ILE A 190 9.66 15.53 3.17
N THR A 191 9.13 16.60 3.74
CA THR A 191 8.12 16.52 4.79
C THR A 191 6.75 16.30 4.16
N ALA A 192 6.13 15.16 4.41
CA ALA A 192 4.76 14.91 4.01
C ALA A 192 3.78 15.23 5.14
N PHE A 193 2.80 16.09 4.87
CA PHE A 193 1.69 16.39 5.76
C PHE A 193 0.48 15.54 5.39
N ILE A 194 -0.02 14.77 6.36
CA ILE A 194 -1.09 13.81 6.15
C ILE A 194 -2.44 14.42 6.52
N HIS A 195 -3.32 14.50 5.53
CA HIS A 195 -4.68 15.00 5.68
C HIS A 195 -5.69 13.89 5.40
N SER A 196 -6.67 13.76 6.28
CA SER A 196 -7.83 12.90 6.07
C SER A 196 -9.01 13.44 6.85
N SER A 197 -10.22 13.19 6.35
CA SER A 197 -11.47 13.53 7.05
C SER A 197 -11.82 12.53 8.17
N VAL A 198 -11.07 11.43 8.27
CA VAL A 198 -11.23 10.36 9.27
C VAL A 198 -9.90 10.01 9.90
N GLU A 199 -9.93 9.27 11.01
CA GLU A 199 -8.70 8.79 11.65
C GLU A 199 -8.15 7.55 10.93
N LEU A 200 -6.89 7.63 10.53
CA LEU A 200 -6.12 6.55 9.91
C LEU A 200 -5.05 6.09 10.90
N TYR A 201 -5.39 5.07 11.69
CA TYR A 201 -4.56 4.59 12.78
C TYR A 201 -3.21 4.06 12.30
N GLY A 202 -2.17 4.39 13.06
CA GLY A 202 -0.80 4.00 12.77
C GLY A 202 -0.04 4.93 11.83
N ILE A 203 -0.70 5.94 11.25
CA ILE A 203 -0.07 6.96 10.39
C ILE A 203 -0.03 8.31 11.14
N PRO A 204 1.16 8.91 11.36
CA PRO A 204 1.28 10.22 11.98
C PRO A 204 0.78 11.34 11.05
N LYS A 205 0.45 12.51 11.62
CA LYS A 205 0.02 13.68 10.84
C LYS A 205 1.15 14.27 9.97
N GLN A 206 2.40 13.88 10.23
CA GLN A 206 3.58 14.28 9.47
C GLN A 206 4.56 13.11 9.39
N LEU A 207 5.18 12.89 8.23
CA LEU A 207 6.25 11.92 8.03
C LEU A 207 7.35 12.48 7.13
N GLU A 208 8.58 12.03 7.33
CA GLU A 208 9.64 12.23 6.35
C GLU A 208 9.53 11.12 5.29
N ILE A 209 9.46 11.50 4.02
CA ILE A 209 9.56 10.58 2.89
C ILE A 209 10.90 10.75 2.21
#